data_AF-A0A379JUB6-F1
#
_entry.id   AF-A0A379JUB6-F1
#
_cell.length_a   1.000
_cell.length_b   1.000
_cell.length_c   1.000
_cell.angle_alpha   90.00
_cell.angle_beta   90.00
_cell.angle_gamma   90.00
#
_symmetry.space_group_name_H-M   'P 1'
#
loop_
_entity.id
_entity.type
_entity.pdbx_description
1 polymer ?
#
loop_
_entity_poly.entity_id
_entity_poly.type
_entity_poly.pdbx_seq_one_letter_code
_entity_poly.pdbx_strand_id
1 'polypeptide(L)' 'MRVTNLNNNRNVVLRINDRGPFVRGRIIDVSRAAAVRLDMLRAGVVPVRVETLD' A
#
# COMPACT_ATOMS: atom_id res chain seq x y z
N MET A 1 1.23 -10.74 -1.22
CA MET A 1 0.12 -9.79 -1.05
C MET A 1 0.22 -8.71 -2.12
N ARG A 2 -0.85 -8.45 -2.87
CA ARG A 2 -0.94 -7.35 -3.84
C ARG A 2 -1.58 -6.13 -3.19
N VAL A 3 -1.01 -4.95 -3.44
CA VAL A 3 -1.56 -3.66 -3.03
C VAL A 3 -1.82 -2.84 -4.28
N THR A 4 -3.05 -2.32 -4.40
CA THR A 4 -3.49 -1.51 -5.54
C THR A 4 -3.92 -0.14 -5.05
N ASN A 5 -3.32 0.93 -5.59
CA ASN A 5 -3.74 2.31 -5.37
C ASN A 5 -5.01 2.58 -6.18
N LEU A 6 -6.12 2.89 -5.50
CA LEU A 6 -7.43 3.07 -6.12
C LEU A 6 -7.57 4.39 -6.89
N ASN A 7 -6.67 5.36 -6.66
CA ASN A 7 -6.70 6.63 -7.39
C ASN A 7 -6.16 6.50 -8.83
N ASN A 8 -5.32 5.49 -9.11
CA ASN A 8 -4.63 5.36 -10.40
C ASN A 8 -4.48 3.92 -10.92
N ASN A 9 -5.02 2.92 -10.22
CA ASN A 9 -4.95 1.49 -10.52
C ASN A 9 -3.55 0.88 -10.59
N ARG A 10 -2.50 1.62 -10.17
CA ARG A 10 -1.14 1.06 -10.05
C ARG A 10 -1.09 0.08 -8.89
N ASN A 11 -0.35 -1.00 -9.06
CA ASN A 11 -0.24 -2.03 -8.05
C ASN A 11 1.18 -2.59 -7.91
N VAL A 12 1.44 -3.18 -6.75
CA VAL A 12 2.72 -3.79 -6.41
C VAL A 12 2.48 -5.02 -5.54
N VAL A 13 3.28 -6.07 -5.76
CA VAL A 13 3.30 -7.26 -4.89
C VAL A 13 4.36 -7.05 -3.82
N LEU A 14 3.96 -7.25 -2.56
CA LEU A 14 4.78 -7.06 -1.36
C LEU A 14 4.74 -8.30 -0.48
N ARG A 15 5.80 -8.43 0.34
CA ARG A 15 5.89 -9.36 1.46
C ARG A 15 5.61 -8.60 2.76
N ILE A 16 4.82 -9.18 3.64
CA ILE A 16 4.60 -8.63 5.00
C ILE A 16 5.85 -8.91 5.84
N ASN A 17 6.37 -7.90 6.51
CA ASN A 17 7.55 -8.01 7.37
C ASN A 17 7.45 -7.26 8.70
N ASP A 18 6.34 -6.57 8.98
CA ASP A 18 6.14 -5.80 10.20
C ASP A 18 4.66 -5.76 10.62
N ARG A 19 4.39 -5.38 11.87
CA ARG A 19 3.04 -5.17 12.44
C ARG A 19 2.61 -3.70 12.35
N GLY A 20 1.32 -3.46 12.54
CA GLY A 20 0.68 -2.15 12.37
C GLY A 20 -0.22 -2.12 11.12
N PRO A 21 -0.83 -0.97 10.78
CA PRO A 21 -0.69 0.35 11.42
C PRO A 21 -1.41 0.47 12.77
N PHE A 22 -0.93 1.35 13.67
CA PHE A 22 -1.55 1.59 14.99
C PHE A 22 -2.49 2.80 15.03
N VAL A 23 -2.90 3.29 13.86
CA VAL A 23 -3.76 4.47 13.71
C VAL A 23 -5.04 4.07 12.99
N ARG A 24 -6.20 4.48 13.51
CA ARG A 24 -7.49 4.18 12.90
C ARG A 24 -7.56 4.72 11.47
N GLY A 25 -8.17 3.95 10.57
CA GLY A 25 -8.35 4.33 9.17
C GLY A 25 -7.16 4.02 8.24
N ARG A 26 -6.03 3.53 8.75
CA ARG A 26 -4.93 2.99 7.92
C ARG A 26 -4.87 1.47 8.03
N ILE A 27 -4.86 0.80 6.88
CA ILE A 27 -4.86 -0.67 6.83
C ILE A 27 -3.48 -1.27 6.51
N ILE A 28 -2.56 -0.47 5.94
CA ILE A 28 -1.21 -0.91 5.58
C ILE A 28 -0.26 0.28 5.49
N ASP A 29 0.97 0.09 5.94
CA ASP A 29 2.10 0.98 5.63
C ASP A 29 3.05 0.23 4.68
N VAL A 30 3.58 0.94 3.68
CA VAL A 30 4.45 0.38 2.65
C VAL A 30 5.81 1.06 2.66
N SER A 31 6.83 0.37 2.16
CA SER A 31 8.16 0.98 2.02
C SER A 31 8.13 2.16 1.04
N ARG A 32 9.09 3.09 1.17
CA ARG A 32 9.24 4.24 0.25
C ARG A 32 9.32 3.79 -1.22
N ALA A 33 10.03 2.69 -1.50
CA ALA A 33 10.13 2.13 -2.85
C ALA A 33 8.78 1.66 -3.40
N ALA A 34 7.94 1.04 -2.57
CA ALA A 34 6.58 0.66 -2.94
C ALA A 34 5.70 1.89 -3.19
N ALA A 35 5.81 2.93 -2.35
CA ALA A 35 5.08 4.19 -2.52
C ALA A 35 5.41 4.91 -3.84
N VAL A 36 6.67 4.84 -4.31
CA VAL A 36 7.07 5.33 -5.65
C VAL A 36 6.33 4.57 -6.74
N ARG A 37 6.32 3.23 -6.66
CA ARG A 37 5.68 2.37 -7.68
C ARG A 37 4.17 2.58 -7.73
N LEU A 38 3.55 2.75 -6.56
CA LEU A 38 2.12 3.10 -6.43
C LEU A 38 1.80 4.54 -6.82
N ASP A 39 2.82 5.37 -7.10
CA ASP A 39 2.67 6.79 -7.42
C ASP A 39 1.88 7.55 -6.35
N MET A 40 2.28 7.36 -5.09
CA MET A 40 1.62 7.97 -3.93
C MET A 40 2.55 8.83 -3.07
N LEU A 41 3.84 8.97 -3.43
CA LEU A 41 4.80 9.74 -2.63
C LEU A 41 4.35 11.18 -2.34
N ARG A 42 3.76 11.86 -3.33
CA ARG A 42 3.28 13.24 -3.16
C ARG A 42 1.97 13.33 -2.38
N ALA A 43 1.11 12.32 -2.51
CA ALA A 43 -0.19 12.27 -1.81
C ALA A 43 -0.03 11.88 -0.33
N GLY A 44 1.02 11.12 0.01
CA GLY A 44 1.26 10.60 1.35
C GLY A 44 0.38 9.40 1.68
N VAL A 45 -0.93 9.59 1.71
CA VAL A 45 -1.94 8.54 1.98
C VAL A 45 -2.93 8.46 0.83
N VAL A 46 -3.27 7.25 0.40
CA VAL A 46 -4.24 6.98 -0.68
C VAL A 46 -5.15 5.81 -0.32
N PRO A 47 -6.38 5.76 -0.83
CA PRO A 47 -7.23 4.58 -0.72
C PRO A 47 -6.59 3.42 -1.50
N VAL A 48 -6.55 2.25 -0.87
CA VAL A 48 -5.93 1.04 -1.44
C VAL A 48 -6.84 -0.17 -1.31
N ARG A 49 -6.69 -1.10 -2.26
CA ARG A 49 -7.16 -2.49 -2.12
C ARG A 49 -5.96 -3.38 -1.82
N VAL A 50 -6.15 -4.33 -0.90
CA VAL A 50 -5.14 -5.32 -0.51
C VAL A 50 -5.69 -6.72 -0.75
N GLU A 51 -4.90 -7.57 -1.40
CA GLU A 51 -5.29 -8.93 -1.79
C GLU A 51 -4.19 -9.93 -1.39
N THR A 52 -4.57 -11.06 -0.79
CA THR A 52 -3.66 -12.19 -0.63
C THR A 52 -3.36 -12.79 -2.00
N LEU A 53 -2.15 -13.33 -2.16
CA LEU A 53 -1.81 -14.11 -3.34
C LEU A 53 -1.79 -15.54 -2.83
N ASP A 54 -2.74 -16.34 -3.30
CA ASP A 54 -2.85 -17.76 -2.96
C ASP A 54 -1.70 -18.57 -3.60
#